data_AF-R5CZM1-F1
#
_entry.id   AF-R5CZM1-F1
#
_cell.length_a   1.000
_cell.length_b   1.000
_cell.length_c   1.000
_cell.angle_alpha   90.00
_cell.angle_beta   90.00
_cell.angle_gamma   90.00
#
_symmetry.space_group_name_H-M   'P 1'
#
loop_
_entity.id
_entity.type
_entity.pdbx_description
1 polymer ?
#
loop_
_entity_poly.entity_id
_entity_poly.type
_entity_poly.pdbx_seq_one_letter_code
_entity_poly.pdbx_strand_id
1 'polypeptide(L)'
;MKTLLSWLIANIEVFTTVVLLIVFEAYIFTADITTVAGGDQWMLAVGGAMGIVAAKTVIGGVPTKNTVGDIVNLGVVVVAYVLIWVITSDDDAYHVFYAPSITVLCVSLAVAAVAAVFTFMNFDEVVSRRLLYINSNASLFGIAAMYTFNRFVATFASVSTFGLILALVNLIIR
;
A
#
# COMPACT_ATOMS: atom_id res chain seq x y z
N MET A 1 12.26 26.28 -3.97
CA MET A 1 12.06 24.93 -4.55
C MET A 1 12.25 23.81 -3.53
N LYS A 2 13.22 23.89 -2.61
CA LYS A 2 13.41 22.89 -1.54
C LYS A 2 12.14 22.59 -0.74
N THR A 3 11.35 23.62 -0.40
CA THR A 3 10.09 23.49 0.37
C THR A 3 9.00 22.68 -0.33
N LEU A 4 8.89 22.77 -1.66
CA LEU A 4 7.90 21.99 -2.42
C LEU A 4 8.33 20.52 -2.51
N LEU A 5 9.62 20.29 -2.77
CA LEU A 5 10.18 18.96 -2.96
C LEU A 5 10.22 18.18 -1.64
N SER A 6 10.59 18.84 -0.53
CA SER A 6 10.52 18.26 0.81
C SER A 6 9.08 17.99 1.25
N TRP A 7 8.13 18.86 0.91
CA TRP A 7 6.70 18.62 1.13
C TRP A 7 6.20 17.41 0.33
N LEU A 8 6.61 17.27 -0.94
CA LEU A 8 6.21 16.15 -1.78
C LEU A 8 6.75 14.82 -1.22
N ILE A 9 8.01 14.78 -0.78
CA ILE A 9 8.60 13.58 -0.14
C ILE A 9 7.91 13.27 1.18
N ALA A 10 7.55 14.30 1.95
CA ALA A 10 6.87 14.13 3.23
C ALA A 10 5.43 13.64 3.11
N ASN A 11 4.79 13.81 1.94
CA ASN A 11 3.39 13.46 1.66
C ASN A 11 3.26 12.55 0.43
N ILE A 12 4.32 11.84 0.03
CA ILE A 12 4.35 11.09 -1.23
C ILE A 12 3.29 9.99 -1.24
N GLU A 13 3.02 9.40 -0.08
CA GLU A 13 1.94 8.43 0.12
C GLU A 13 0.55 9.05 -0.11
N VAL A 14 0.30 10.28 0.34
CA VAL A 14 -0.98 10.98 0.14
C VAL A 14 -1.14 11.39 -1.32
N PHE A 15 -0.08 11.91 -1.93
CA PHE A 15 -0.11 12.30 -3.33
C PHE A 15 -0.33 11.09 -4.25
N THR A 16 0.41 10.00 -4.03
CA THR A 16 0.29 8.78 -4.85
C THR A 16 -1.06 8.09 -4.65
N THR A 17 -1.61 8.06 -3.44
CA THR A 17 -2.97 7.54 -3.20
C THR A 17 -4.04 8.37 -3.90
N VAL A 18 -3.96 9.70 -3.86
CA VAL A 18 -4.90 10.59 -4.57
C VAL A 18 -4.82 10.43 -6.08
N VAL A 19 -3.61 10.34 -6.65
CA VAL A 19 -3.43 10.12 -8.10
C VAL A 19 -3.97 8.75 -8.51
N LEU A 20 -3.70 7.72 -7.71
CA LEU A 20 -4.21 6.37 -7.98
C LEU A 20 -5.72 6.26 -7.76
N LEU A 21 -6.31 7.07 -6.88
CA LEU A 21 -7.77 7.24 -6.76
C LEU A 21 -8.40 7.53 -8.11
N ILE A 22 -7.86 8.52 -8.83
CA ILE A 22 -8.37 8.95 -10.13
C ILE A 22 -8.19 7.85 -11.19
N VAL A 23 -7.04 7.16 -11.18
CA VAL A 23 -6.75 6.10 -12.16
C VAL A 23 -7.57 4.84 -11.90
N PHE A 24 -7.73 4.42 -10.64
CA PHE A 24 -8.56 3.28 -10.29
C PHE A 24 -10.04 3.57 -10.50
N GLU A 25 -10.56 4.75 -10.13
CA GLU A 25 -11.94 5.14 -10.45
C GLU A 25 -12.20 5.04 -11.96
N ALA A 26 -11.31 5.58 -12.79
CA ALA A 26 -11.44 5.51 -14.26
C ALA A 26 -11.44 4.06 -14.79
N TYR A 27 -10.58 3.19 -14.25
CA TYR A 27 -10.54 1.77 -14.63
C TYR A 27 -11.80 1.01 -14.17
N ILE A 28 -12.30 1.32 -12.97
CA ILE A 28 -13.46 0.67 -12.37
C ILE A 28 -14.76 1.00 -13.09
N PHE A 29 -14.94 2.25 -13.52
CA PHE A 29 -16.11 2.65 -14.31
C PHE A 29 -16.07 2.12 -15.75
N THR A 30 -14.92 1.63 -16.23
CA THR A 30 -14.74 1.17 -17.63
C THR A 30 -14.53 -0.33 -17.77
N ALA A 31 -14.15 -1.05 -16.72
CA ALA A 31 -13.98 -2.49 -16.75
C ALA A 31 -15.32 -3.22 -16.60
N ASP A 32 -15.74 -3.96 -17.63
CA ASP A 32 -16.82 -4.95 -17.53
C ASP A 32 -16.29 -6.22 -16.87
N ILE A 33 -16.40 -6.27 -15.54
CA ILE A 33 -16.16 -7.49 -14.77
C ILE A 33 -17.49 -8.21 -14.64
N THR A 34 -17.62 -9.37 -15.30
CA THR A 34 -18.79 -10.26 -15.20
C THR A 34 -18.86 -10.84 -13.79
N THR A 35 -19.86 -10.44 -13.00
CA THR A 35 -20.14 -11.05 -11.70
C THR A 35 -20.72 -12.45 -11.92
N VAL A 36 -19.98 -13.47 -11.49
CA VAL A 36 -20.46 -14.85 -11.46
C VAL A 36 -21.27 -15.01 -10.18
N ALA A 37 -22.56 -15.34 -10.30
CA ALA A 37 -23.44 -15.57 -9.15
C ALA A 37 -22.96 -16.80 -8.36
N GLY A 38 -22.23 -16.56 -7.27
CA GLY A 38 -21.72 -17.61 -6.41
C GLY A 38 -22.68 -17.95 -5.26
N GLY A 39 -22.85 -19.24 -4.97
CA GLY A 39 -23.66 -19.75 -3.84
C GLY A 39 -23.04 -19.49 -2.46
N ASP A 40 -23.48 -20.17 -1.41
CA ASP A 40 -23.10 -19.87 0.00
C ASP A 40 -21.58 -19.75 0.29
N GLN A 41 -20.73 -20.45 -0.47
CA GLN A 41 -19.27 -20.38 -0.35
C GLN A 41 -18.69 -19.03 -0.81
N TRP A 42 -19.34 -18.38 -1.77
CA TRP A 42 -18.99 -17.04 -2.23
C TRP A 42 -19.16 -16.00 -1.12
N MET A 43 -20.29 -16.03 -0.41
CA MET A 43 -20.55 -15.11 0.70
C MET A 43 -19.50 -15.25 1.83
N LEU A 44 -19.02 -16.47 2.08
CA LEU A 44 -17.99 -16.72 3.08
C LEU A 44 -16.62 -16.19 2.66
N ALA A 45 -16.26 -16.35 1.38
CA ALA A 45 -15.01 -15.82 0.81
C ALA A 45 -15.01 -14.28 0.79
N VAL A 46 -16.13 -13.67 0.41
CA VAL A 46 -16.31 -12.21 0.41
C VAL A 46 -16.31 -11.65 1.83
N GLY A 47 -17.02 -12.28 2.77
CA GLY A 47 -17.02 -11.88 4.18
C GLY A 47 -15.65 -12.00 4.83
N GLY A 48 -14.90 -13.07 4.53
CA GLY A 48 -13.53 -13.27 4.97
C GLY A 48 -12.57 -12.21 4.41
N ALA A 49 -12.68 -11.93 3.11
CA ALA A 49 -11.92 -10.88 2.44
C ALA A 49 -12.21 -9.48 3.03
N MET A 50 -13.48 -9.17 3.29
CA MET A 50 -13.88 -7.92 3.97
C MET A 50 -13.28 -7.82 5.37
N GLY A 51 -13.30 -8.91 6.15
CA GLY A 51 -12.70 -8.96 7.48
C GLY A 51 -11.19 -8.69 7.44
N ILE A 52 -10.48 -9.24 6.46
CA ILE A 52 -9.04 -9.02 6.28
C ILE A 52 -8.75 -7.59 5.85
N VAL A 53 -9.52 -7.02 4.93
CA VAL A 53 -9.32 -5.63 4.49
C VAL A 53 -9.65 -4.66 5.62
N ALA A 54 -10.70 -4.90 6.40
CA ALA A 54 -11.04 -4.10 7.58
C ALA A 54 -9.97 -4.20 8.70
N ALA A 55 -9.41 -5.39 8.94
CA ALA A 55 -8.30 -5.54 9.88
C ALA A 55 -7.04 -4.80 9.38
N LYS A 56 -6.76 -4.90 8.08
CA LYS A 56 -5.63 -4.23 7.43
C LYS A 56 -5.77 -2.71 7.44
N THR A 57 -6.96 -2.15 7.21
CA THR A 57 -7.18 -0.69 7.26
C THR A 57 -6.94 -0.14 8.67
N VAL A 58 -7.36 -0.89 9.69
CA VAL A 58 -7.19 -0.49 11.10
C VAL A 58 -5.72 -0.59 11.54
N ILE A 59 -4.99 -1.61 11.10
CA ILE A 59 -3.60 -1.86 11.55
C ILE A 59 -2.58 -1.12 10.66
N GLY A 60 -2.72 -1.21 9.33
CA GLY A 60 -1.80 -0.61 8.35
C GLY A 60 -1.91 0.91 8.20
N GLY A 61 -2.95 1.52 8.79
CA GLY A 61 -3.15 2.98 8.80
C GLY A 61 -2.44 3.72 9.93
N VAL A 62 -1.79 3.03 10.87
CA VAL A 62 -1.11 3.67 12.00
C VAL A 62 0.30 4.12 11.57
N PRO A 63 0.59 5.44 11.48
CA PRO A 63 1.91 5.92 11.14
C PRO A 63 2.89 5.52 12.24
N THR A 64 3.87 4.68 11.92
CA THR A 64 4.87 4.27 12.90
C THR A 64 6.05 5.23 12.87
N LYS A 65 6.57 5.56 14.06
CA LYS A 65 7.73 6.46 14.21
C LYS A 65 9.05 5.69 14.26
N ASN A 66 9.01 4.36 14.15
CA ASN A 66 10.16 3.48 14.35
C ASN A 66 10.21 2.37 13.31
N THR A 67 11.42 2.01 12.89
CA THR A 67 11.65 0.97 11.86
C THR A 67 11.06 -0.39 12.25
N VAL A 68 10.99 -0.71 13.54
CA VAL A 68 10.34 -1.95 14.02
C VAL A 68 8.85 -1.94 13.70
N GLY A 69 8.17 -0.80 13.88
CA GLY A 69 6.77 -0.65 13.49
C GLY A 69 6.57 -0.81 11.99
N ASP A 70 7.47 -0.26 11.18
CA ASP A 70 7.42 -0.41 9.72
C ASP A 70 7.60 -1.87 9.28
N ILE A 71 8.47 -2.63 9.93
CA ILE A 71 8.66 -4.07 9.66
C ILE A 71 7.38 -4.85 10.03
N VAL A 72 6.77 -4.55 11.18
CA VAL A 72 5.52 -5.19 11.61
C VAL A 72 4.40 -4.86 10.63
N ASN A 73 4.25 -3.60 10.21
CA ASN A 73 3.26 -3.19 9.22
C ASN A 73 3.46 -3.91 7.89
N LEU A 74 4.70 -4.01 7.41
CA LEU A 74 5.01 -4.76 6.20
C LEU A 74 4.60 -6.24 6.35
N GLY A 75 4.92 -6.86 7.49
CA GLY A 75 4.54 -8.23 7.80
C GLY A 75 3.01 -8.44 7.80
N VAL A 76 2.25 -7.51 8.41
CA VAL A 76 0.79 -7.55 8.41
C VAL A 76 0.22 -7.45 7.00
N VAL A 77 0.76 -6.57 6.15
CA VAL A 77 0.31 -6.46 4.75
C VAL A 77 0.58 -7.75 3.97
N VAL A 78 1.75 -8.36 4.16
CA VAL A 78 2.09 -9.64 3.52
C VAL A 78 1.15 -10.75 3.99
N VAL A 79 0.93 -10.88 5.29
CA VAL A 79 0.01 -11.88 5.85
C VAL A 79 -1.41 -11.69 5.32
N ALA A 80 -1.89 -10.45 5.19
CA ALA A 80 -3.20 -10.17 4.62
C ALA A 80 -3.33 -10.70 3.18
N TYR A 81 -2.32 -10.47 2.33
CA TYR A 81 -2.33 -11.00 0.96
C TYR A 81 -2.24 -12.53 0.90
N VAL A 82 -1.47 -13.16 1.79
CA VAL A 82 -1.43 -14.62 1.91
C VAL A 82 -2.79 -15.18 2.33
N LEU A 83 -3.47 -14.55 3.28
CA LEU A 83 -4.81 -14.98 3.71
C LEU A 83 -5.84 -14.80 2.60
N ILE A 84 -5.77 -13.70 1.83
CA ILE A 84 -6.61 -13.51 0.65
C ILE A 84 -6.39 -14.66 -0.33
N TRP A 85 -5.13 -14.99 -0.64
CA TRP A 85 -4.82 -16.13 -1.52
C TRP A 85 -5.43 -17.43 -1.01
N VAL A 86 -5.25 -17.78 0.26
CA VAL A 86 -5.77 -19.03 0.84
C VAL A 86 -7.31 -19.10 0.79
N ILE A 87 -7.99 -17.98 1.00
CA ILE A 87 -9.47 -17.93 1.03
C ILE A 87 -10.06 -17.92 -0.39
N THR A 88 -9.32 -17.42 -1.38
CA THR A 88 -9.83 -17.17 -2.74
C THR A 88 -9.14 -17.99 -3.83
N SER A 89 -8.37 -19.01 -3.46
CA SER A 89 -7.70 -19.91 -4.41
C SER A 89 -8.62 -20.93 -5.09
N ASP A 90 -9.90 -21.01 -4.69
CA ASP A 90 -10.89 -21.88 -5.33
C ASP A 90 -11.42 -21.24 -6.64
N ASP A 91 -11.72 -22.05 -7.66
CA ASP A 91 -11.94 -21.60 -9.06
C ASP A 91 -13.04 -20.52 -9.21
N ASP A 92 -14.11 -20.60 -8.40
CA ASP A 92 -15.23 -19.65 -8.46
C ASP A 92 -14.90 -18.28 -7.85
N ALA A 93 -13.99 -18.21 -6.87
CA ALA A 93 -13.59 -16.96 -6.20
C ALA A 93 -12.32 -16.33 -6.81
N TYR A 94 -11.58 -17.12 -7.60
CA TYR A 94 -10.32 -16.74 -8.24
C TYR A 94 -10.46 -15.50 -9.12
N HIS A 95 -11.45 -15.51 -10.02
CA HIS A 95 -11.62 -14.43 -10.99
C HIS A 95 -12.18 -13.15 -10.37
N VAL A 96 -12.96 -13.26 -9.29
CA VAL A 96 -13.74 -12.13 -8.78
C VAL A 96 -13.01 -11.33 -7.71
N PHE A 97 -12.15 -11.96 -6.91
CA PHE A 97 -11.39 -11.23 -5.87
C PHE A 97 -9.89 -11.49 -5.88
N TYR A 98 -9.46 -12.72 -6.14
CA TYR A 98 -8.03 -13.05 -6.15
C TYR A 98 -7.27 -12.29 -7.24
N ALA A 99 -7.72 -12.37 -8.49
CA ALA A 99 -7.06 -11.68 -9.62
C ALA A 99 -7.01 -10.13 -9.44
N PRO A 100 -8.10 -9.46 -9.03
CA PRO A 100 -8.05 -8.05 -8.65
C PRO A 100 -7.07 -7.76 -7.50
N SER A 101 -7.07 -8.58 -6.44
CA SER A 101 -6.19 -8.37 -5.28
C SER A 101 -4.70 -8.50 -5.63
N ILE A 102 -4.33 -9.41 -6.52
CA ILE A 102 -2.96 -9.53 -7.04
C ILE A 102 -2.57 -8.31 -7.86
N THR A 103 -3.50 -7.82 -8.70
CA THR A 103 -3.24 -6.63 -9.51
C THR A 103 -2.97 -5.43 -8.60
N VAL A 104 -3.76 -5.27 -7.54
CA VAL A 104 -3.52 -4.25 -6.51
C VAL A 104 -2.16 -4.44 -5.83
N LEU A 105 -1.78 -5.68 -5.48
CA LEU A 105 -0.46 -5.97 -4.89
C LEU A 105 0.67 -5.50 -5.81
N CYS A 106 0.65 -5.89 -7.08
CA CYS A 106 1.67 -5.55 -8.07
C CYS A 106 1.79 -4.04 -8.28
N VAL A 107 0.65 -3.34 -8.44
CA VAL A 107 0.63 -1.88 -8.61
C VAL A 107 1.15 -1.20 -7.35
N SER A 108 0.74 -1.66 -6.17
CA SER A 108 1.19 -1.09 -4.89
C SER A 108 2.70 -1.24 -4.70
N LEU A 109 3.26 -2.40 -5.05
CA LEU A 109 4.71 -2.64 -4.98
C LEU A 109 5.48 -1.74 -5.94
N ALA A 110 5.01 -1.59 -7.18
CA ALA A 110 5.64 -0.73 -8.17
C ALA A 110 5.66 0.74 -7.71
N VAL A 111 4.52 1.24 -7.23
CA VAL A 111 4.39 2.63 -6.76
C VAL A 111 5.23 2.86 -5.51
N ALA A 112 5.22 1.93 -4.56
CA ALA A 112 6.04 2.03 -3.36
C ALA A 112 7.54 2.01 -3.68
N ALA A 113 7.98 1.19 -4.64
CA ALA A 113 9.37 1.18 -5.09
C ALA A 113 9.78 2.52 -5.72
N VAL A 114 8.92 3.10 -6.57
CA VAL A 114 9.16 4.44 -7.15
C VAL A 114 9.25 5.50 -6.05
N ALA A 115 8.32 5.49 -5.08
CA ALA A 115 8.33 6.43 -3.96
C ALA A 115 9.60 6.28 -3.10
N ALA A 116 10.06 5.06 -2.88
CA ALA A 116 11.28 4.77 -2.13
C ALA A 116 12.53 5.29 -2.86
N VAL A 117 12.66 5.01 -4.15
CA VAL A 117 13.77 5.49 -4.99
C VAL A 117 13.77 7.01 -5.04
N PHE A 118 12.62 7.63 -5.27
CA PHE A 118 12.48 9.09 -5.28
C PHE A 118 12.87 9.71 -3.94
N THR A 119 12.44 9.11 -2.82
CA THR A 119 12.80 9.54 -1.46
C THR A 119 14.30 9.44 -1.22
N PHE A 120 14.93 8.32 -1.62
CA PHE A 120 16.36 8.10 -1.43
C PHE A 120 17.19 9.11 -2.23
N MET A 121 16.84 9.32 -3.50
CA MET A 121 17.55 10.26 -4.38
C MET A 121 17.44 11.72 -3.93
N ASN A 122 16.36 12.08 -3.23
CA ASN A 122 16.10 13.45 -2.79
C ASN A 122 16.18 13.62 -1.26
N PHE A 123 16.84 12.69 -0.56
CA PHE A 123 16.93 12.69 0.90
C PHE A 123 17.55 13.98 1.47
N ASP A 124 18.49 14.57 0.74
CA ASP A 124 19.17 15.83 1.07
C ASP A 124 18.23 17.04 1.14
N GLU A 125 17.02 16.94 0.57
CA GLU A 125 16.00 17.99 0.64
C GLU A 125 15.20 17.95 1.95
N VAL A 126 15.23 16.83 2.66
CA VAL A 126 14.43 16.60 3.88
C VAL A 126 15.28 16.64 5.15
N VAL A 127 16.58 16.37 5.02
CA VAL A 127 17.48 16.29 6.17
C VAL A 127 18.25 17.58 6.41
N SER A 128 18.31 17.97 7.69
CA SER A 128 19.15 19.09 8.13
C SER A 128 20.63 18.72 8.00
N ARG A 129 21.39 19.57 7.30
CA ARG A 129 22.86 19.46 7.18
C ARG A 129 23.59 19.50 8.53
N ARG A 130 22.92 19.85 9.63
CA ARG A 130 23.49 19.78 10.99
C ARG A 130 23.75 18.34 11.47
N LEU A 131 23.15 17.34 10.84
CA LEU A 131 23.45 15.93 11.10
C LEU A 131 24.80 15.49 10.51
N LEU A 132 25.41 16.31 9.64
CA LEU A 132 26.70 16.07 8.97
C LEU A 132 27.92 16.56 9.76
N TYR A 133 27.75 17.16 10.94
CA TYR A 133 28.89 17.64 11.73
C TYR A 133 29.72 16.47 12.27
N ILE A 134 31.04 16.66 12.29
CA ILE A 134 32.07 15.70 12.72
C ILE A 134 31.78 15.04 14.08
N ASN A 135 31.01 15.69 14.96
CA ASN A 135 30.66 15.17 16.29
C ASN A 135 29.37 14.33 16.32
N SER A 136 28.75 14.07 15.17
CA SER A 136 27.55 13.23 15.06
C SER A 136 27.94 11.76 14.88
N ASN A 137 27.53 10.90 15.80
CA ASN A 137 27.74 9.44 15.70
C ASN A 137 26.70 8.76 14.76
N ALA A 138 25.98 9.55 13.96
CA ALA A 138 24.90 9.07 13.12
C ALA A 138 25.37 8.78 11.69
N SER A 139 25.15 7.54 11.22
CA SER A 139 25.38 7.17 9.83
C SER A 139 24.30 7.74 8.93
N LEU A 140 24.67 8.63 8.01
CA LEU A 140 23.79 9.18 6.96
C LEU A 140 23.09 8.09 6.16
N PHE A 141 23.84 7.05 5.78
CA PHE A 141 23.30 5.93 5.04
C PHE A 141 22.23 5.19 5.86
N GLY A 142 22.47 4.99 7.16
CA GLY A 142 21.50 4.35 8.05
C GLY A 142 20.19 5.12 8.17
N ILE A 143 20.28 6.45 8.35
CA ILE A 143 19.08 7.30 8.45
C ILE A 143 18.35 7.38 7.10
N ALA A 144 19.08 7.53 6.01
CA ALA A 144 18.52 7.53 4.66
C ALA A 144 17.79 6.22 4.36
N ALA A 145 18.42 5.08 4.65
CA ALA A 145 17.81 3.77 4.45
C ALA A 145 16.55 3.58 5.31
N MET A 146 16.57 3.97 6.59
CA MET A 146 15.40 3.87 7.47
C MET A 146 14.25 4.77 7.01
N TYR A 147 14.54 5.99 6.58
CA TYR A 147 13.52 6.92 6.08
C TYR A 147 12.94 6.46 4.73
N THR A 148 13.80 5.99 3.83
CA THR A 148 13.38 5.39 2.55
C THR A 148 12.50 4.15 2.77
N PHE A 149 12.88 3.28 3.72
CA PHE A 149 12.08 2.11 4.08
C PHE A 149 10.73 2.51 4.68
N ASN A 150 10.69 3.51 5.56
CA ASN A 150 9.44 4.05 6.09
C ASN A 150 8.53 4.55 4.96
N ARG A 151 9.06 5.31 3.99
CA ARG A 151 8.28 5.79 2.84
C ARG A 151 7.82 4.67 1.91
N PHE A 152 8.63 3.63 1.73
CA PHE A 152 8.20 2.42 1.03
C PHE A 152 7.00 1.78 1.73
N VAL A 153 7.12 1.47 3.02
CA VAL A 153 6.07 0.77 3.78
C VAL A 153 4.80 1.61 3.86
N ALA A 154 4.90 2.91 4.13
CA ALA A 154 3.76 3.81 4.19
C ALA A 154 3.02 3.90 2.84
N THR A 155 3.77 4.06 1.74
CA THR A 155 3.18 4.11 0.39
C THR A 155 2.55 2.77 0.03
N PHE A 156 3.26 1.66 0.28
CA PHE A 156 2.77 0.31 0.00
C PHE A 156 1.50 0.00 0.78
N ALA A 157 1.48 0.26 2.09
CA ALA A 157 0.32 0.05 2.94
C ALA A 157 -0.86 0.91 2.48
N SER A 158 -0.64 2.19 2.18
CA SER A 158 -1.71 3.11 1.78
C SER A 158 -2.35 2.72 0.44
N VAL A 159 -1.52 2.53 -0.60
CA VAL A 159 -2.00 2.16 -1.94
C VAL A 159 -2.66 0.79 -1.93
N SER A 160 -2.05 -0.18 -1.24
CA SER A 160 -2.60 -1.54 -1.18
C SER A 160 -3.87 -1.64 -0.36
N THR A 161 -4.04 -0.81 0.66
CA THR A 161 -5.26 -0.77 1.46
C THR A 161 -6.39 -0.15 0.65
N PHE A 162 -6.11 0.98 0.01
CA PHE A 162 -7.08 1.67 -0.82
C PHE A 162 -7.53 0.81 -2.02
N GLY A 163 -6.59 0.21 -2.76
CA GLY A 163 -6.92 -0.63 -3.90
C GLY A 163 -7.74 -1.87 -3.52
N LEU A 164 -7.50 -2.45 -2.33
CA LEU A 164 -8.32 -3.56 -1.84
C LEU A 164 -9.72 -3.14 -1.42
N ILE A 165 -9.89 -1.95 -0.81
CA ILE A 165 -11.22 -1.38 -0.55
C ILE A 165 -11.97 -1.23 -1.86
N LEU A 166 -11.34 -0.68 -2.90
CA LEU A 166 -11.97 -0.52 -4.20
C LEU A 166 -12.34 -1.86 -4.85
N ALA A 167 -11.45 -2.85 -4.79
CA ALA A 167 -11.74 -4.19 -5.28
C ALA A 167 -12.96 -4.81 -4.57
N LEU A 168 -13.09 -4.61 -3.25
CA LEU A 168 -14.26 -5.06 -2.48
C LEU A 168 -15.54 -4.27 -2.82
N VAL A 169 -15.45 -2.95 -2.92
CA VAL A 169 -16.61 -2.10 -3.26
C VAL A 169 -17.19 -2.50 -4.61
N ASN A 170 -16.34 -2.80 -5.59
CA ASN A 170 -16.79 -3.30 -6.90
C ASN A 170 -17.53 -4.62 -6.83
N LEU A 171 -17.09 -5.50 -5.94
CA LEU A 171 -17.69 -6.80 -5.74
C LEU A 171 -19.07 -6.69 -5.05
N ILE A 172 -19.29 -5.64 -4.25
CA ILE A 172 -20.56 -5.40 -3.55
C ILE A 172 -21.58 -4.63 -4.41
N ILE A 173 -21.12 -3.68 -5.22
CA ILE A 173 -22.00 -2.80 -6.01
C ILE A 173 -22.54 -3.48 -7.28
N ARG A 174 -21.83 -4.47 -7.83
CA ARG A 174 -22.22 -5.24 -9.02
C ARG A 174 -22.73 -6.63 -8.65
#